data_AF-A0A821TJI9-F1
#
_entry.id   AF-A0A821TJI9-F1
#
_cell.length_a   1.000
_cell.length_b   1.000
_cell.length_c   1.000
_cell.angle_alpha   90.00
_cell.angle_beta   90.00
_cell.angle_gamma   90.00
#
_symmetry.space_group_name_H-M   'P 1'
#
loop_
_entity.id
_entity.type
_entity.pdbx_description
1 polymer ?
#
loop_
_entity_poly.entity_id
_entity_poly.type
_entity_poly.pdbx_seq_one_letter_code
_entity_poly.pdbx_strand_id
1 'polypeptide(L)'
;MSTETKYSRIKINFFDPILSANSYIGNVKENERTVQIQPRLYATDADPSNSLNGKICGYELSWHKHDDIVGDITQSIPFIVDLVDNQPILKLKPNIDTLDCEIQQTHRMYIRAYDCAPLDKRRYSERSSLIVTVDDVNEYAPIFTHNHYLFKLHENQTCDSSSCRVEATDDDCANPDHRVCNYEIITPNVPFSINSHGIISTTSTLNSDQYEFDVIAIDCFLSKDNSRMISQPTRVTFKIIKSCTPIITDNAASSKLSIQSDHIHLFDTINVDTCDETCNVQDIVGTVELDTHELDSGCNLDQCSTINREYILLPKDDHSNEIPQTKITSFNGHNQVLIVNQTEFSGHFNDEFIIRMWMKYTNDNKNNNDKEHIF
;
A
#
# COMPACT_ATOMS: atom_id res chain seq x y z
N MET A 1 34.90 -51.29 -80.54
CA MET A 1 35.17 -50.26 -79.52
C MET A 1 33.85 -49.63 -79.15
N SER A 2 33.27 -49.99 -78.00
CA SER A 2 32.08 -49.33 -77.46
C SER A 2 32.54 -48.13 -76.62
N THR A 3 32.17 -46.93 -77.04
CA THR A 3 32.38 -45.72 -76.25
C THR A 3 31.28 -45.63 -75.20
N GLU A 4 31.61 -45.85 -73.93
CA GLU A 4 30.73 -45.57 -72.80
C GLU A 4 30.77 -44.06 -72.51
N THR A 5 29.72 -43.34 -72.90
CA THR A 5 29.56 -41.93 -72.56
C THR A 5 29.05 -41.82 -71.12
N LYS A 6 29.94 -41.44 -70.20
CA LYS A 6 29.60 -41.23 -68.79
C LYS A 6 29.00 -39.83 -68.61
N TYR A 7 27.68 -39.74 -68.51
CA TYR A 7 27.00 -38.50 -68.12
C TYR A 7 27.17 -38.26 -66.62
N SER A 8 27.98 -37.29 -66.23
CA SER A 8 27.95 -36.76 -64.86
C SER A 8 26.79 -35.77 -64.74
N ARG A 9 25.76 -36.09 -63.96
CA ARG A 9 24.76 -35.08 -63.57
C ARG A 9 25.49 -33.93 -62.87
N ILE A 10 25.38 -32.73 -63.42
CA ILE A 10 25.84 -31.51 -62.76
C ILE A 10 25.08 -31.43 -61.43
N LYS A 11 25.81 -31.35 -60.31
CA LYS A 11 25.23 -31.18 -58.97
C LYS A 11 24.71 -29.74 -58.83
N ILE A 12 23.54 -29.49 -59.41
CA ILE A 12 22.84 -28.20 -59.29
C ILE A 12 22.20 -28.15 -57.91
N ASN A 13 22.32 -27.01 -57.23
CA ASN A 13 21.63 -26.74 -55.98
C ASN A 13 20.17 -26.40 -56.31
N PHE A 14 19.24 -27.32 -56.03
CA PHE A 14 17.88 -27.26 -56.55
C PHE A 14 16.85 -26.90 -55.48
N PHE A 15 17.02 -27.41 -54.27
CA PHE A 15 16.10 -27.20 -53.17
C PHE A 15 16.64 -26.15 -52.21
N ASP A 16 15.75 -25.37 -51.62
CA ASP A 16 16.11 -24.45 -50.55
C ASP A 16 16.07 -25.22 -49.22
N PRO A 17 16.96 -24.92 -48.26
CA PRO A 17 16.86 -25.45 -46.91
C PRO A 17 15.51 -25.14 -46.27
N ILE A 18 15.03 -26.02 -45.39
CA ILE A 18 13.78 -25.85 -44.65
C ILE A 18 14.07 -25.92 -43.16
N LEU A 19 13.59 -24.92 -42.40
CA LEU A 19 13.66 -24.90 -40.95
C LEU A 19 12.59 -25.81 -40.33
N SER A 20 12.90 -26.37 -39.17
CA SER A 20 12.01 -27.27 -38.42
C SER A 20 10.67 -26.66 -37.97
N ALA A 21 10.60 -25.33 -37.88
CA ALA A 21 9.42 -24.57 -37.49
C ALA A 21 9.44 -23.14 -38.05
N ASN A 22 8.27 -22.52 -38.11
CA ASN A 22 8.07 -21.13 -38.55
C ASN A 22 8.28 -20.10 -37.44
N SER A 23 8.31 -20.54 -36.17
CA SER A 23 8.54 -19.69 -35.01
C SER A 23 9.28 -20.46 -33.91
N TYR A 24 10.14 -19.75 -33.20
CA TYR A 24 10.94 -20.26 -32.09
C TYR A 24 10.87 -19.30 -30.90
N ILE A 25 10.83 -19.88 -29.71
CA ILE A 25 10.97 -19.18 -28.44
C ILE A 25 12.30 -19.62 -27.84
N GLY A 26 13.17 -18.65 -27.57
CA GLY A 26 14.42 -18.82 -26.87
C GLY A 26 14.29 -18.29 -25.45
N ASN A 27 14.97 -18.95 -24.52
CA ASN A 27 15.08 -18.53 -23.14
C ASN A 27 16.54 -18.60 -22.70
N VAL A 28 17.02 -17.57 -22.02
CA VAL A 28 18.40 -17.49 -21.51
C VAL A 28 18.42 -16.70 -20.23
N LYS A 29 19.10 -17.19 -19.20
CA LYS A 29 19.34 -16.40 -17.99
C LYS A 29 20.44 -15.37 -18.25
N GLU A 30 20.41 -14.24 -17.58
CA GLU A 30 21.40 -13.16 -17.73
C GLU A 30 22.84 -13.62 -17.50
N ASN A 31 23.01 -14.52 -16.52
CA ASN A 31 24.31 -15.12 -16.19
C ASN A 31 24.68 -16.33 -17.08
N GLU A 32 23.88 -16.65 -18.09
CA GLU A 32 24.11 -17.74 -19.03
C GLU A 32 24.44 -17.21 -20.43
N ARG A 33 25.09 -18.06 -21.23
CA ARG A 33 25.52 -17.71 -22.59
C ARG A 33 24.80 -18.49 -23.68
N THR A 34 24.09 -19.55 -23.32
CA THR A 34 23.46 -20.47 -24.27
C THR A 34 21.96 -20.34 -24.16
N VAL A 35 21.30 -20.12 -25.30
CA VAL A 35 19.85 -19.95 -25.35
C VAL A 35 19.19 -21.32 -25.51
N GLN A 36 18.26 -21.65 -24.63
CA GLN A 36 17.40 -22.81 -24.74
C GLN A 36 16.27 -22.49 -25.74
N ILE A 37 16.20 -23.22 -26.85
CA ILE A 37 15.21 -22.96 -27.91
C ILE A 37 14.14 -24.04 -27.93
N GLN A 38 12.87 -23.61 -28.00
CA GLN A 38 11.71 -24.44 -28.26
C GLN A 38 10.85 -23.90 -29.42
N PRO A 39 10.41 -24.75 -30.38
CA PRO A 39 10.82 -26.15 -30.58
C PRO A 39 12.31 -26.25 -30.95
N ARG A 40 12.88 -27.46 -30.87
CA ARG A 40 14.30 -27.68 -31.18
C ARG A 40 14.64 -27.13 -32.58
N LEU A 41 15.63 -26.25 -32.65
CA LEU A 41 16.12 -25.68 -33.90
C LEU A 41 16.89 -26.74 -34.70
N TYR A 42 16.49 -26.97 -35.94
CA TYR A 42 17.29 -27.64 -36.96
C TYR A 42 16.79 -27.26 -38.36
N ALA A 43 17.56 -27.62 -39.38
CA ALA A 43 17.17 -27.45 -40.78
C ALA A 43 17.50 -28.71 -41.57
N THR A 44 16.76 -28.91 -42.66
CA THR A 44 16.96 -30.02 -43.59
C THR A 44 16.94 -29.48 -45.01
N ASP A 45 17.70 -30.11 -45.89
CA ASP A 45 17.70 -29.81 -47.32
C ASP A 45 17.39 -31.09 -48.11
N ALA A 46 16.58 -30.98 -49.15
CA ALA A 46 16.15 -32.10 -49.98
C ALA A 46 17.16 -32.46 -51.09
N ASP A 47 18.20 -31.65 -51.29
CA ASP A 47 19.31 -32.00 -52.16
C ASP A 47 20.10 -33.21 -51.61
N PRO A 48 20.85 -33.95 -52.47
CA PRO A 48 21.53 -35.18 -52.06
C PRO A 48 22.45 -34.95 -50.85
N SER A 49 22.26 -35.73 -49.78
CA SER A 49 22.98 -35.58 -48.49
C SER A 49 24.51 -35.76 -48.59
N ASN A 50 24.99 -36.40 -49.65
CA ASN A 50 26.42 -36.54 -49.97
C ASN A 50 26.98 -35.34 -50.77
N SER A 51 26.21 -34.27 -50.92
CA SER A 51 26.59 -33.03 -51.59
C SER A 51 26.61 -31.86 -50.61
N LEU A 52 27.35 -30.81 -50.95
CA LEU A 52 27.34 -29.56 -50.20
C LEU A 52 25.96 -28.86 -50.26
N ASN A 53 25.19 -29.12 -51.30
CA ASN A 53 23.86 -28.54 -51.50
C ASN A 53 22.87 -29.11 -50.46
N GLY A 54 22.94 -30.41 -50.17
CA GLY A 54 22.08 -31.06 -49.16
C GLY A 54 22.55 -30.90 -47.71
N LYS A 55 23.71 -30.27 -47.48
CA LYS A 55 24.30 -30.11 -46.14
C LYS A 55 24.07 -28.70 -45.62
N ILE A 56 23.53 -28.58 -44.41
CA ILE A 56 23.38 -27.30 -43.71
C ILE A 56 24.76 -26.85 -43.18
N CYS A 57 25.16 -25.62 -43.54
CA CYS A 57 26.44 -25.05 -43.10
C CYS A 57 26.31 -23.96 -42.04
N GLY A 58 25.12 -23.42 -41.82
CA GLY A 58 24.89 -22.51 -40.72
C GLY A 58 23.54 -21.83 -40.77
N TYR A 59 23.41 -20.84 -39.89
CA TYR A 59 22.21 -20.05 -39.71
C TYR A 59 22.58 -18.58 -39.66
N GLU A 60 21.67 -17.73 -40.09
CA GLU A 60 21.82 -16.29 -40.07
C GLU A 60 20.65 -15.67 -39.30
N LEU A 61 20.96 -14.69 -38.45
CA LEU A 61 20.00 -13.89 -37.70
C LEU A 61 19.87 -12.52 -38.36
N SER A 62 18.65 -12.00 -38.41
CA SER A 62 18.37 -10.68 -39.01
C SER A 62 17.18 -9.99 -38.35
N TRP A 63 17.18 -8.66 -38.32
CA TRP A 63 16.03 -7.87 -37.86
C TRP A 63 14.88 -7.83 -38.88
N HIS A 64 15.14 -8.12 -40.15
CA HIS A 64 14.17 -7.93 -41.22
C HIS A 64 13.73 -9.24 -41.90
N LYS A 65 12.48 -9.28 -42.34
CA LYS A 65 11.90 -10.28 -43.25
C LYS A 65 11.11 -9.55 -44.34
N HIS A 66 11.69 -9.42 -45.54
CA HIS A 66 11.18 -8.52 -46.58
C HIS A 66 11.05 -7.09 -46.05
N ASP A 67 9.86 -6.50 -46.11
CA ASP A 67 9.56 -5.17 -45.60
C ASP A 67 9.21 -5.17 -44.09
N ASP A 68 9.07 -6.35 -43.47
CA ASP A 68 8.80 -6.49 -42.04
C ASP A 68 10.09 -6.35 -41.23
N ILE A 69 10.09 -5.51 -40.20
CA ILE A 69 11.22 -5.24 -39.33
C ILE A 69 10.80 -5.53 -37.88
N VAL A 70 11.55 -6.40 -37.22
CA VAL A 70 11.40 -6.73 -35.81
C VAL A 70 12.67 -6.37 -35.06
N GLY A 71 12.51 -5.85 -33.84
CA GLY A 71 13.62 -5.43 -32.99
C GLY A 71 14.15 -4.03 -33.33
N ASP A 72 15.32 -3.72 -32.79
CA ASP A 72 15.98 -2.42 -32.95
C ASP A 72 17.11 -2.51 -33.99
N ILE A 73 16.87 -1.97 -35.18
CA ILE A 73 17.84 -1.98 -36.28
C ILE A 73 19.08 -1.12 -36.01
N THR A 74 19.03 -0.22 -35.02
CA THR A 74 20.19 0.58 -34.62
C THR A 74 21.17 -0.23 -33.77
N GLN A 75 20.72 -1.36 -33.22
CA GLN A 75 21.50 -2.24 -32.39
C GLN A 75 22.01 -3.46 -33.15
N SER A 76 23.15 -3.99 -32.71
CA SER A 76 23.66 -5.25 -33.22
C SER A 76 22.94 -6.42 -32.55
N ILE A 77 22.51 -7.43 -33.32
CA ILE A 77 21.96 -8.68 -32.76
C ILE A 77 22.99 -9.31 -31.81
N PRO A 78 22.68 -9.58 -30.54
CA PRO A 78 23.69 -10.05 -29.57
C PRO A 78 23.99 -11.56 -29.66
N PHE A 79 23.26 -12.29 -30.49
CA PHE A 79 23.36 -13.74 -30.61
C PHE A 79 24.07 -14.20 -31.88
N ILE A 80 24.57 -15.44 -31.86
CA ILE A 80 25.07 -16.22 -32.99
C ILE A 80 24.61 -17.67 -32.86
N VAL A 81 24.53 -18.36 -34.00
CA VAL A 81 24.23 -19.80 -34.03
C VAL A 81 25.49 -20.55 -34.47
N ASP A 82 26.03 -21.35 -33.56
CA ASP A 82 27.17 -22.23 -33.84
C ASP A 82 26.69 -23.64 -34.12
N LEU A 83 27.43 -24.35 -34.98
CA LEU A 83 27.20 -25.77 -35.24
C LEU A 83 28.19 -26.60 -34.40
N VAL A 84 27.72 -27.19 -33.31
CA VAL A 84 28.47 -28.14 -32.49
C VAL A 84 28.00 -29.54 -32.84
N ASP A 85 28.88 -30.41 -33.35
CA ASP A 85 28.54 -31.76 -33.82
C ASP A 85 27.37 -31.79 -34.85
N ASN A 86 27.35 -30.80 -35.75
CA ASN A 86 26.27 -30.52 -36.71
C ASN A 86 24.89 -30.24 -36.08
N GLN A 87 24.84 -29.86 -34.80
CA GLN A 87 23.65 -29.38 -34.13
C GLN A 87 23.75 -27.86 -33.91
N PRO A 88 22.71 -27.08 -34.25
CA PRO A 88 22.72 -25.66 -34.01
C PRO A 88 22.53 -25.35 -32.52
N ILE A 89 23.41 -24.51 -32.00
CA ILE A 89 23.35 -23.96 -30.66
C ILE A 89 23.35 -22.45 -30.77
N LEU A 90 22.25 -21.82 -30.34
CA LEU A 90 22.15 -20.37 -30.24
C LEU A 90 22.83 -19.93 -28.94
N LYS A 91 23.73 -18.96 -29.06
CA LYS A 91 24.50 -18.44 -27.93
C LYS A 91 24.82 -16.96 -28.12
N LEU A 92 25.30 -16.32 -27.06
CA LEU A 92 25.79 -14.95 -27.11
C LEU A 92 27.03 -14.84 -28.00
N LYS A 93 27.18 -13.69 -28.67
CA LYS A 93 28.39 -13.32 -29.38
C LYS A 93 29.61 -13.35 -28.45
N PRO A 94 30.82 -13.64 -28.96
CA PRO A 94 32.03 -13.71 -28.12
C PRO A 94 32.38 -12.41 -27.40
N ASN A 95 31.98 -11.25 -27.96
CA ASN A 95 32.23 -9.92 -27.38
C ASN A 95 31.13 -9.46 -26.42
N ILE A 96 30.18 -10.34 -26.08
CA ILE A 96 29.10 -10.07 -25.14
C ILE A 96 29.25 -11.09 -24.03
N ASP A 97 29.44 -10.60 -22.81
CA ASP A 97 29.70 -11.44 -21.63
C ASP A 97 28.40 -11.99 -21.02
N THR A 98 27.42 -11.10 -20.84
CA THR A 98 26.09 -11.39 -20.27
C THR A 98 25.03 -10.53 -20.96
N LEU A 99 23.77 -10.90 -20.76
CA LEU A 99 22.63 -10.03 -21.02
C LEU A 99 22.18 -9.39 -19.71
N ASP A 100 21.35 -8.35 -19.83
CA ASP A 100 20.80 -7.57 -18.73
C ASP A 100 19.30 -7.35 -19.04
N CYS A 101 18.45 -7.95 -18.22
CA CYS A 101 17.00 -7.94 -18.32
C CYS A 101 16.45 -6.59 -17.89
N GLU A 102 17.06 -5.93 -16.89
CA GLU A 102 16.69 -4.58 -16.47
C GLU A 102 16.80 -3.59 -17.64
N ILE A 103 17.78 -3.80 -18.53
CA ILE A 103 17.91 -3.05 -19.78
C ILE A 103 16.96 -3.58 -20.86
N GLN A 104 16.99 -4.89 -21.14
CA GLN A 104 16.20 -5.48 -22.23
C GLN A 104 15.81 -6.94 -22.00
N GLN A 105 14.60 -7.14 -21.48
CA GLN A 105 14.02 -8.47 -21.26
C GLN A 105 13.75 -9.29 -22.54
N THR A 106 13.47 -8.65 -23.69
CA THR A 106 13.02 -9.37 -24.90
C THR A 106 13.77 -8.92 -26.16
N HIS A 107 14.28 -9.91 -26.90
CA HIS A 107 14.89 -9.74 -28.21
C HIS A 107 14.05 -10.44 -29.29
N ARG A 108 13.58 -9.68 -30.29
CA ARG A 108 12.80 -10.22 -31.42
C ARG A 108 13.62 -10.13 -32.69
N MET A 109 13.80 -11.25 -33.38
CA MET A 109 14.57 -11.35 -34.62
C MET A 109 14.02 -12.44 -35.53
N TYR A 110 14.59 -12.56 -36.72
CA TYR A 110 14.37 -13.69 -37.61
C TYR A 110 15.60 -14.56 -37.70
N ILE A 111 15.38 -15.85 -37.99
CA ILE A 111 16.42 -16.84 -38.28
C ILE A 111 16.17 -17.50 -39.63
N ARG A 112 17.24 -17.77 -40.38
CA ARG A 112 17.21 -18.62 -41.58
C ARG A 112 18.43 -19.53 -41.65
N ALA A 113 18.28 -20.70 -42.26
CA ALA A 113 19.38 -21.63 -42.51
C ALA A 113 19.98 -21.43 -43.90
N TYR A 114 21.22 -21.86 -44.11
CA TYR A 114 21.85 -21.89 -45.42
C TYR A 114 22.66 -23.17 -45.66
N ASP A 115 22.69 -23.62 -46.92
CA ASP A 115 23.44 -24.80 -47.34
C ASP A 115 24.96 -24.55 -47.46
N CYS A 116 25.73 -25.62 -47.64
CA CYS A 116 27.17 -25.56 -47.79
C CYS A 116 27.64 -25.22 -49.22
N ALA A 117 26.75 -24.85 -50.14
CA ALA A 117 27.16 -24.51 -51.48
C ALA A 117 28.06 -23.25 -51.48
N PRO A 118 28.90 -23.08 -52.52
CA PRO A 118 29.66 -21.86 -52.75
C PRO A 118 28.75 -20.62 -52.71
N LEU A 119 29.29 -19.48 -52.28
CA LEU A 119 28.52 -18.26 -52.00
C LEU A 119 27.61 -17.80 -53.17
N ASP A 120 28.05 -18.00 -54.41
CA ASP A 120 27.30 -17.65 -55.63
C ASP A 120 26.10 -18.57 -55.91
N LYS A 121 26.04 -19.74 -55.27
CA LYS A 121 25.01 -20.77 -55.46
C LYS A 121 24.32 -21.18 -54.17
N ARG A 122 24.67 -20.54 -53.05
CA ARG A 122 24.10 -20.81 -51.74
C ARG A 122 22.62 -20.47 -51.71
N ARG A 123 21.81 -21.40 -51.26
CA ARG A 123 20.39 -21.18 -51.00
C ARG A 123 20.15 -21.01 -49.51
N TYR A 124 19.03 -20.37 -49.21
CA TYR A 124 18.63 -20.00 -47.87
C TYR A 124 17.20 -20.46 -47.64
N SER A 125 16.91 -20.88 -46.42
CA SER A 125 15.53 -21.11 -46.03
C SER A 125 14.73 -19.82 -46.00
N GLU A 126 13.41 -19.98 -46.01
CA GLU A 126 12.50 -18.96 -45.51
C GLU A 126 12.88 -18.53 -44.08
N ARG A 127 12.58 -17.28 -43.74
CA ARG A 127 12.83 -16.73 -42.41
C ARG A 127 11.73 -17.14 -41.44
N SER A 128 12.14 -17.68 -40.30
CA SER A 128 11.27 -17.99 -39.16
C SER A 128 11.42 -16.94 -38.05
N SER A 129 10.37 -16.69 -37.28
CA SER A 129 10.45 -15.76 -36.14
C SER A 129 11.20 -16.40 -34.98
N LEU A 130 11.99 -15.59 -34.26
CA LEU A 130 12.71 -15.98 -33.06
C LEU A 130 12.50 -14.89 -32.00
N ILE A 131 11.90 -15.26 -30.88
CA ILE A 131 11.75 -14.39 -29.72
C ILE A 131 12.60 -14.98 -28.61
N VAL A 132 13.62 -14.26 -28.16
CA VAL A 132 14.44 -14.65 -27.01
C VAL A 132 14.02 -13.82 -25.81
N THR A 133 13.61 -14.47 -24.73
CA THR A 133 13.38 -13.83 -23.42
C THR A 133 14.61 -14.02 -22.54
N VAL A 134 15.00 -12.94 -21.86
CA VAL A 134 16.03 -12.95 -20.85
C VAL A 134 15.35 -13.22 -19.51
N ASP A 135 15.73 -14.31 -18.86
CA ASP A 135 15.28 -14.65 -17.52
C ASP A 135 16.15 -13.92 -16.51
N ASP A 136 15.47 -13.16 -15.67
CA ASP A 136 16.03 -12.42 -14.55
C ASP A 136 16.78 -13.35 -13.59
N VAL A 137 17.96 -12.90 -13.16
CA VAL A 137 18.70 -13.49 -12.07
C VAL A 137 18.87 -12.45 -10.98
N ASN A 138 18.11 -12.65 -9.91
CA ASN A 138 18.08 -11.76 -8.76
C ASN A 138 19.49 -11.37 -8.26
N GLU A 139 19.79 -10.07 -8.40
CA GLU A 139 21.08 -9.43 -8.17
C GLU A 139 20.95 -8.18 -7.28
N TYR A 140 19.77 -7.60 -7.22
CA TYR A 140 19.49 -6.42 -6.42
C TYR A 140 18.77 -6.80 -5.13
N ALA A 141 19.09 -6.10 -4.05
CA ALA A 141 18.35 -6.23 -2.80
C ALA A 141 17.34 -5.08 -2.71
N PRO A 142 16.21 -5.27 -2.01
CA PRO A 142 15.25 -4.20 -1.84
C PRO A 142 15.87 -2.97 -1.16
N ILE A 143 15.49 -1.78 -1.59
CA ILE A 143 15.92 -0.50 -1.02
C ILE A 143 14.70 0.29 -0.58
N PHE A 144 14.68 0.74 0.67
CA PHE A 144 13.62 1.61 1.16
C PHE A 144 13.60 2.96 0.45
N THR A 145 12.39 3.47 0.17
CA THR A 145 12.21 4.80 -0.45
C THR A 145 12.72 5.93 0.44
N HIS A 146 12.83 5.69 1.75
CA HIS A 146 13.41 6.62 2.71
C HIS A 146 14.42 5.92 3.63
N ASN A 147 15.52 6.61 3.92
CA ASN A 147 16.53 6.15 4.89
C ASN A 147 16.03 6.18 6.34
N HIS A 148 14.96 6.93 6.59
CA HIS A 148 14.32 7.07 7.89
C HIS A 148 12.85 7.43 7.70
N TYR A 149 11.95 6.73 8.39
CA TYR A 149 10.52 7.04 8.40
C TYR A 149 10.13 7.66 9.73
N LEU A 150 9.45 8.80 9.68
CA LEU A 150 8.91 9.48 10.86
C LEU A 150 7.38 9.54 10.76
N PHE A 151 6.70 8.86 11.67
CA PHE A 151 5.26 8.89 11.79
C PHE A 151 4.84 9.65 13.05
N LYS A 152 3.69 10.32 12.97
CA LYS A 152 3.02 10.89 14.14
C LYS A 152 1.69 10.16 14.32
N LEU A 153 1.45 9.66 15.52
CA LEU A 153 0.26 8.87 15.83
C LEU A 153 -0.38 9.41 17.11
N HIS A 154 -1.69 9.59 17.09
CA HIS A 154 -2.41 9.92 18.32
C HIS A 154 -2.57 8.66 19.19
N GLU A 155 -2.52 8.81 20.52
CA GLU A 155 -2.55 7.68 21.48
C GLU A 155 -3.75 6.73 21.28
N ASN A 156 -4.89 7.26 20.81
CA ASN A 156 -6.11 6.50 20.54
C ASN A 156 -6.32 6.14 19.05
N GLN A 157 -5.36 6.45 18.18
CA GLN A 157 -5.47 6.19 16.75
C GLN A 157 -4.76 4.88 16.38
N THR A 158 -5.44 4.01 15.63
CA THR A 158 -4.80 2.84 15.03
C THR A 158 -4.11 3.23 13.73
N CYS A 159 -2.88 2.78 13.53
CA CYS A 159 -2.23 2.93 12.23
C CYS A 159 -2.99 2.13 11.16
N ASP A 160 -3.44 2.83 10.13
CA ASP A 160 -4.10 2.27 8.95
C ASP A 160 -3.28 2.48 7.67
N SER A 161 -3.75 1.89 6.58
CA SER A 161 -3.02 1.68 5.33
C SER A 161 -2.44 2.95 4.68
N SER A 162 -2.99 4.13 4.97
CA SER A 162 -2.53 5.40 4.39
C SER A 162 -1.51 6.14 5.25
N SER A 163 -1.48 5.91 6.56
CA SER A 163 -0.82 6.82 7.50
C SER A 163 0.52 6.28 8.01
N CYS A 164 0.70 4.96 8.01
CA CYS A 164 1.85 4.27 8.61
C CYS A 164 2.41 3.18 7.70
N ARG A 165 2.84 3.55 6.49
CA ARG A 165 3.37 2.60 5.51
C ARG A 165 4.83 2.91 5.21
N VAL A 166 5.66 1.88 5.28
CA VAL A 166 7.01 1.89 4.71
C VAL A 166 6.96 1.24 3.33
N GLU A 167 7.91 1.61 2.47
CA GLU A 167 7.94 1.13 1.10
C GLU A 167 9.39 0.91 0.66
N ALA A 168 9.65 -0.25 0.08
CA ALA A 168 10.91 -0.58 -0.55
C ALA A 168 10.67 -0.94 -2.02
N THR A 169 11.65 -0.62 -2.85
CA THR A 169 11.70 -0.95 -4.28
C THR A 169 12.85 -1.89 -4.53
N ASP A 170 12.69 -2.76 -5.52
CA ASP A 170 13.73 -3.65 -5.99
C ASP A 170 13.87 -3.47 -7.50
N ASP A 171 15.11 -3.43 -7.97
CA ASP A 171 15.42 -3.09 -9.35
C ASP A 171 15.43 -4.31 -10.28
N ASP A 172 15.44 -5.54 -9.76
CA ASP A 172 15.40 -6.81 -10.51
C ASP A 172 14.28 -6.87 -11.55
N CYS A 173 14.55 -7.26 -12.79
CA CYS A 173 13.64 -7.21 -13.94
C CYS A 173 12.32 -8.01 -13.79
N ALA A 174 12.24 -8.96 -12.86
CA ALA A 174 11.03 -9.72 -12.56
C ALA A 174 9.80 -8.83 -12.32
N ASN A 175 8.62 -9.44 -12.42
CA ASN A 175 7.32 -8.76 -12.39
C ASN A 175 7.28 -7.67 -11.28
N PRO A 176 7.10 -6.38 -11.63
CA PRO A 176 7.13 -5.26 -10.68
C PRO A 176 6.23 -5.43 -9.47
N ASP A 177 5.09 -6.10 -9.64
CA ASP A 177 4.10 -6.30 -8.58
C ASP A 177 4.59 -7.26 -7.47
N HIS A 178 5.68 -8.00 -7.71
CA HIS A 178 6.17 -9.05 -6.82
C HIS A 178 7.69 -9.03 -6.66
N ARG A 179 8.33 -7.87 -6.49
CA ARG A 179 9.78 -7.86 -6.16
C ARG A 179 10.06 -7.84 -4.66
N VAL A 180 9.23 -7.15 -3.86
CA VAL A 180 9.27 -7.21 -2.39
C VAL A 180 8.09 -8.02 -1.85
N CYS A 181 8.35 -9.18 -1.23
CA CYS A 181 7.27 -10.05 -0.71
C CYS A 181 6.86 -9.74 0.71
N ASN A 182 7.79 -9.23 1.52
CA ASN A 182 7.58 -9.14 2.94
C ASN A 182 8.39 -8.01 3.57
N TYR A 183 7.91 -7.55 4.72
CA TYR A 183 8.62 -6.65 5.61
C TYR A 183 8.66 -7.28 6.99
N GLU A 184 9.71 -6.99 7.75
CA GLU A 184 9.89 -7.53 9.10
C GLU A 184 10.47 -6.47 10.03
N ILE A 185 9.88 -6.35 11.22
CA ILE A 185 10.46 -5.54 12.30
C ILE A 185 11.49 -6.41 13.02
N ILE A 186 12.76 -6.02 12.93
CA ILE A 186 13.88 -6.79 13.52
C ILE A 186 14.18 -6.38 14.96
N THR A 187 13.62 -5.27 15.43
CA THR A 187 13.77 -4.83 16.82
C THR A 187 12.78 -5.58 17.71
N PRO A 188 13.27 -6.33 18.72
CA PRO A 188 12.40 -7.12 19.58
C PRO A 188 11.60 -6.24 20.56
N ASN A 189 10.48 -6.77 21.05
CA ASN A 189 9.67 -6.19 22.14
C ASN A 189 9.09 -4.79 21.85
N VAL A 190 8.74 -4.51 20.59
CA VAL A 190 8.06 -3.27 20.21
C VAL A 190 6.55 -3.50 20.08
N PRO A 191 5.69 -2.52 20.43
CA PRO A 191 4.23 -2.67 20.39
C PRO A 191 3.65 -2.49 18.98
N PHE A 192 4.37 -2.99 17.96
CA PHE A 192 4.03 -2.85 16.56
C PHE A 192 4.20 -4.17 15.81
N SER A 193 3.36 -4.36 14.80
CA SER A 193 3.46 -5.41 13.79
C SER A 193 3.50 -4.78 12.41
N ILE A 194 4.11 -5.46 11.44
CA ILE A 194 4.13 -5.04 10.04
C ILE A 194 3.60 -6.17 9.15
N ASN A 195 2.83 -5.82 8.12
CA ASN A 195 2.36 -6.79 7.13
C ASN A 195 3.25 -6.78 5.86
N SER A 196 2.97 -7.71 4.95
CA SER A 196 3.71 -7.86 3.69
C SER A 196 3.64 -6.65 2.74
N HIS A 197 2.70 -5.73 2.94
CA HIS A 197 2.56 -4.51 2.15
C HIS A 197 3.26 -3.29 2.78
N GLY A 198 4.00 -3.51 3.88
CA GLY A 198 4.72 -2.47 4.61
C GLY A 198 3.82 -1.62 5.52
N ILE A 199 2.58 -2.04 5.78
CA ILE A 199 1.67 -1.33 6.69
C ILE A 199 2.00 -1.76 8.12
N ILE A 200 2.33 -0.77 8.95
CA ILE A 200 2.61 -0.93 10.37
C ILE A 200 1.30 -0.77 11.15
N SER A 201 1.06 -1.61 12.14
CA SER A 201 -0.12 -1.57 13.02
C SER A 201 0.29 -1.73 14.48
N THR A 202 -0.47 -1.15 15.40
CA THR A 202 -0.24 -1.26 16.85
C THR A 202 -0.73 -2.61 17.38
N THR A 203 0.05 -3.25 18.26
CA THR A 203 -0.32 -4.53 18.88
C THR A 203 -0.77 -4.40 20.33
N SER A 204 -0.48 -3.27 20.97
CA SER A 204 -0.86 -2.95 22.35
C SER A 204 -0.99 -1.44 22.53
N THR A 205 -1.40 -1.01 23.72
CA THR A 205 -1.45 0.42 24.09
C THR A 205 -0.05 1.04 24.05
N LEU A 206 0.00 2.31 23.64
CA LEU A 206 1.25 3.05 23.48
C LEU A 206 1.49 3.95 24.69
N ASN A 207 2.36 3.52 25.60
CA ASN A 207 2.59 4.19 26.89
C ASN A 207 3.81 5.13 26.89
N SER A 208 4.45 5.36 25.74
CA SER A 208 5.66 6.18 25.61
C SER A 208 5.42 7.26 24.57
N ASP A 209 6.06 8.41 24.76
CA ASP A 209 5.96 9.56 23.85
C ASP A 209 6.66 9.28 22.50
N GLN A 210 7.57 8.30 22.45
CA GLN A 210 8.31 7.95 21.24
C GLN A 210 8.69 6.47 21.20
N TYR A 211 8.60 5.87 20.01
CA TYR A 211 9.09 4.52 19.72
C TYR A 211 10.04 4.57 18.52
N GLU A 212 11.11 3.79 18.60
CA GLU A 212 12.06 3.63 17.49
C GLU A 212 12.36 2.16 17.28
N PHE A 213 12.35 1.74 16.02
CA PHE A 213 12.67 0.37 15.63
C PHE A 213 13.15 0.29 14.19
N ASP A 214 13.83 -0.81 13.88
CA ASP A 214 14.36 -1.09 12.56
C ASP A 214 13.47 -2.08 11.82
N VAL A 215 13.29 -1.82 10.52
CA VAL A 215 12.52 -2.65 9.59
C VAL A 215 13.43 -3.07 8.45
N ILE A 216 13.30 -4.32 8.01
CA ILE A 216 13.90 -4.84 6.78
C ILE A 216 12.81 -5.17 5.75
N ALA A 217 13.15 -5.04 4.47
CA ALA A 217 12.37 -5.55 3.35
C ALA A 217 13.02 -6.82 2.81
N ILE A 218 12.20 -7.77 2.37
CA ILE A 218 12.62 -9.09 1.93
C ILE A 218 12.16 -9.32 0.51
N ASP A 219 13.11 -9.72 -0.34
CA ASP A 219 12.88 -10.06 -1.72
C ASP A 219 12.00 -11.32 -1.87
N CYS A 220 11.14 -11.30 -2.88
CA CYS A 220 10.34 -12.43 -3.31
C CYS A 220 11.17 -13.62 -3.79
N PHE A 221 12.23 -13.37 -4.55
CA PHE A 221 12.98 -14.36 -5.30
C PHE A 221 14.23 -14.81 -4.54
N LEU A 222 14.78 -15.93 -5.02
CA LEU A 222 16.04 -16.44 -4.51
C LEU A 222 17.15 -15.94 -5.41
N SER A 223 18.20 -15.43 -4.79
CA SER A 223 19.47 -15.14 -5.45
C SER A 223 20.14 -16.43 -5.95
N LYS A 224 21.26 -16.26 -6.66
CA LYS A 224 22.12 -17.36 -7.16
C LYS A 224 22.51 -18.37 -6.06
N ASP A 225 22.57 -17.95 -4.81
CA ASP A 225 22.99 -18.77 -3.67
C ASP A 225 21.83 -19.46 -2.95
N ASN A 226 20.63 -19.47 -3.55
CA ASN A 226 19.38 -19.95 -2.96
C ASN A 226 18.99 -19.23 -1.64
N SER A 227 19.41 -17.97 -1.49
CA SER A 227 19.06 -17.11 -0.36
C SER A 227 18.16 -15.97 -0.82
N ARG A 228 17.25 -15.52 0.05
CA ARG A 228 16.48 -14.28 -0.20
C ARG A 228 17.37 -13.08 0.04
N MET A 229 17.33 -12.10 -0.87
CA MET A 229 17.99 -10.83 -0.65
C MET A 229 17.16 -9.99 0.33
N ILE A 230 17.88 -9.31 1.23
CA ILE A 230 17.28 -8.50 2.30
C ILE A 230 17.85 -7.09 2.23
N SER A 231 17.01 -6.11 2.48
CA SER A 231 17.42 -4.71 2.49
C SER A 231 18.40 -4.43 3.64
N GLN A 232 19.10 -3.29 3.53
CA GLN A 232 19.62 -2.65 4.74
C GLN A 232 18.46 -2.27 5.67
N PRO A 233 18.62 -2.38 7.00
CA PRO A 233 17.59 -1.94 7.93
C PRO A 233 17.33 -0.43 7.80
N THR A 234 16.05 -0.03 7.78
CA THR A 234 15.65 1.39 7.86
C THR A 234 15.07 1.69 9.22
N ARG A 235 15.37 2.88 9.75
CA ARG A 235 14.86 3.30 11.06
C ARG A 235 13.46 3.89 10.93
N VAL A 236 12.54 3.42 11.74
CA VAL A 236 11.19 3.97 11.87
C VAL A 236 11.04 4.59 13.26
N THR A 237 10.62 5.86 13.30
CA THR A 237 10.30 6.57 14.55
C THR A 237 8.82 6.93 14.56
N PHE A 238 8.13 6.54 15.63
CA PHE A 238 6.77 6.97 15.94
C PHE A 238 6.82 8.02 17.05
N LYS A 239 6.27 9.20 16.79
CA LYS A 239 6.01 10.22 17.82
C LYS A 239 4.54 10.15 18.24
N ILE A 240 4.31 9.92 19.52
CA ILE A 240 2.97 9.76 20.07
C ILE A 240 2.45 11.11 20.54
N ILE A 241 1.33 11.53 19.96
CA ILE A 241 0.61 12.74 20.35
C ILE A 241 -0.48 12.29 21.32
N LYS A 242 -0.34 12.68 22.60
CA LYS A 242 -1.34 12.34 23.62
C LYS A 242 -2.68 12.95 23.26
N SER A 243 -3.73 12.14 23.31
CA SER A 243 -5.10 12.63 23.13
C SER A 243 -5.62 13.06 24.50
N CYS A 244 -5.63 14.37 24.76
CA CYS A 244 -6.11 14.92 26.02
C CYS A 244 -7.62 14.70 26.13
N THR A 245 -8.06 13.92 27.11
CA THR A 245 -9.44 13.98 27.61
C THR A 245 -9.43 15.00 28.74
N PRO A 246 -10.19 16.12 28.65
CA PRO A 246 -10.24 17.09 29.74
C PRO A 246 -10.84 16.43 30.98
N ILE A 247 -10.11 16.41 32.08
CA ILE A 247 -10.57 15.87 33.36
C ILE A 247 -11.02 17.04 34.22
N ILE A 248 -12.27 17.00 34.68
CA ILE A 248 -12.76 17.91 35.72
C ILE A 248 -12.40 17.29 37.07
N THR A 249 -11.50 17.93 37.81
CA THR A 249 -11.19 17.54 39.18
C THR A 249 -12.06 18.35 40.13
N ASP A 250 -12.97 17.68 40.84
CA ASP A 250 -13.74 18.28 41.93
C ASP A 250 -13.17 17.86 43.29
N ASN A 251 -12.99 18.81 44.20
CA ASN A 251 -12.64 18.56 45.60
C ASN A 251 -13.86 18.65 46.53
N ALA A 252 -15.04 19.02 46.02
CA ALA A 252 -16.26 19.18 46.78
C ALA A 252 -17.05 17.86 46.82
N ALA A 253 -16.70 17.00 47.77
CA ALA A 253 -17.52 15.84 48.10
C ALA A 253 -18.93 16.29 48.56
N SER A 254 -19.92 16.14 47.67
CA SER A 254 -21.38 16.08 47.95
C SER A 254 -21.87 16.94 49.13
N SER A 255 -22.28 18.19 48.86
CA SER A 255 -22.92 19.06 49.85
C SER A 255 -24.42 18.72 49.98
N LYS A 256 -24.90 18.40 51.19
CA LYS A 256 -26.35 18.34 51.48
C LYS A 256 -26.96 19.74 51.45
N LEU A 257 -28.02 19.91 50.68
CA LEU A 257 -28.67 21.20 50.43
C LEU A 257 -29.82 21.46 51.41
N SER A 258 -30.00 22.71 51.84
CA SER A 258 -31.15 23.14 52.66
C SER A 258 -31.77 24.39 52.03
N ILE A 259 -33.09 24.39 51.81
CA ILE A 259 -33.86 25.42 51.07
C ILE A 259 -33.88 26.81 51.78
N GLN A 260 -33.07 27.05 52.82
CA GLN A 260 -33.11 28.33 53.54
C GLN A 260 -32.31 29.47 52.89
N SER A 261 -31.59 29.22 51.79
CA SER A 261 -30.77 30.24 51.13
C SER A 261 -31.29 30.58 49.72
N ASP A 262 -31.42 31.88 49.45
CA ASP A 262 -31.83 32.42 48.13
C ASP A 262 -30.79 32.15 47.01
N HIS A 263 -29.58 31.71 47.37
CA HIS A 263 -28.49 31.40 46.46
C HIS A 263 -27.74 30.13 46.91
N ILE A 264 -27.41 29.26 45.95
CA ILE A 264 -26.67 28.02 46.19
C ILE A 264 -25.38 28.04 45.36
N HIS A 265 -24.24 27.89 46.03
CA HIS A 265 -22.97 27.59 45.39
C HIS A 265 -22.90 26.09 45.09
N LEU A 266 -22.92 25.73 43.81
CA LEU A 266 -22.88 24.33 43.37
C LEU A 266 -21.46 23.75 43.39
N PHE A 267 -20.44 24.58 43.16
CA PHE A 267 -19.04 24.18 43.15
C PHE A 267 -18.19 25.31 43.74
N ASP A 268 -17.16 24.96 44.52
CA ASP A 268 -16.21 25.94 45.08
C ASP A 268 -15.17 26.35 44.02
N THR A 269 -14.62 25.37 43.28
CA THR A 269 -13.70 25.60 42.16
C THR A 269 -13.76 24.41 41.18
N ILE A 270 -14.10 24.67 39.90
CA ILE A 270 -13.95 23.70 38.81
C ILE A 270 -12.61 23.97 38.14
N ASN A 271 -11.71 22.99 38.12
CA ASN A 271 -10.47 23.06 37.36
C ASN A 271 -10.57 22.15 36.13
N VAL A 272 -10.32 22.70 34.95
CA VAL A 272 -10.24 21.95 33.68
C VAL A 272 -8.78 21.90 33.29
N ASP A 273 -8.15 20.75 33.51
CA ASP A 273 -6.74 20.57 33.17
C ASP A 273 -6.64 20.25 31.66
N THR A 274 -6.17 21.23 30.88
CA THR A 274 -5.92 21.06 29.46
C THR A 274 -4.45 20.70 29.29
N CYS A 275 -4.15 19.45 28.92
CA CYS A 275 -2.75 19.10 28.72
C CYS A 275 -2.19 19.90 27.53
N ASP A 276 -1.08 20.60 27.74
CA ASP A 276 -0.44 21.54 26.83
C ASP A 276 -0.31 21.02 25.38
N GLU A 277 -1.21 21.46 24.50
CA GLU A 277 -0.95 21.93 23.13
C GLU A 277 -2.11 22.87 22.74
N THR A 278 -1.94 24.18 22.95
CA THR A 278 -2.80 25.28 22.45
C THR A 278 -4.30 24.96 22.34
N CYS A 279 -4.91 24.39 23.38
CA CYS A 279 -6.34 24.17 23.39
C CYS A 279 -7.03 25.50 23.76
N ASN A 280 -7.57 26.19 22.76
CA ASN A 280 -8.29 27.43 22.98
C ASN A 280 -9.75 27.09 23.29
N VAL A 281 -10.06 26.93 24.58
CA VAL A 281 -11.42 26.62 25.07
C VAL A 281 -12.38 27.71 24.57
N GLN A 282 -13.27 27.36 23.65
CA GLN A 282 -14.23 28.32 23.08
C GLN A 282 -15.43 28.53 24.00
N ASP A 283 -16.04 27.44 24.46
CA ASP A 283 -17.21 27.46 25.34
C ASP A 283 -17.20 26.29 26.33
N ILE A 284 -17.66 26.54 27.56
CA ILE A 284 -17.95 25.50 28.56
C ILE A 284 -19.46 25.52 28.79
N VAL A 285 -20.15 24.46 28.39
CA VAL A 285 -21.61 24.36 28.53
C VAL A 285 -21.93 23.41 29.67
N GLY A 286 -22.62 23.91 30.69
CA GLY A 286 -23.20 23.14 31.78
C GLY A 286 -24.72 23.19 31.69
N THR A 287 -25.39 22.04 31.73
CA THR A 287 -26.86 21.95 31.85
C THR A 287 -27.20 21.52 33.26
N VAL A 288 -28.25 22.05 33.88
CA VAL A 288 -28.67 21.69 35.23
C VAL A 288 -30.04 21.01 35.11
N GLU A 289 -30.10 19.70 35.33
CA GLU A 289 -31.33 18.90 35.22
C GLU A 289 -31.83 18.51 36.62
N LEU A 290 -33.03 18.96 37.05
CA LEU A 290 -33.63 18.61 38.35
C LEU A 290 -34.47 17.33 38.25
N ASP A 291 -34.13 16.31 39.04
CA ASP A 291 -34.89 15.05 39.17
C ASP A 291 -35.40 14.88 40.61
N THR A 292 -36.73 14.76 40.81
CA THR A 292 -37.37 14.62 42.14
C THR A 292 -37.72 13.15 42.39
N HIS A 293 -36.88 12.45 43.14
CA HIS A 293 -37.04 11.02 43.34
C HIS A 293 -37.66 10.68 44.71
N GLU A 294 -38.94 11.04 44.93
CA GLU A 294 -39.82 10.40 45.94
C GLU A 294 -41.27 10.89 45.78
N LEU A 295 -42.00 10.28 44.83
CA LEU A 295 -43.46 10.35 44.76
C LEU A 295 -44.03 9.09 45.41
N ASP A 296 -43.97 9.00 46.74
CA ASP A 296 -44.80 8.04 47.46
C ASP A 296 -45.49 8.70 48.65
N SER A 297 -46.82 8.52 48.67
CA SER A 297 -47.79 8.83 49.72
C SER A 297 -48.35 10.26 49.81
N GLY A 298 -49.35 10.53 48.96
CA GLY A 298 -50.59 11.17 49.42
C GLY A 298 -51.00 12.45 48.72
N CYS A 299 -51.63 12.35 47.54
CA CYS A 299 -52.58 13.38 47.11
C CYS A 299 -53.80 12.71 46.47
N ASN A 300 -54.97 12.89 47.11
CA ASN A 300 -56.26 12.37 46.67
C ASN A 300 -56.68 12.99 45.33
N LEU A 301 -57.38 12.19 44.52
CA LEU A 301 -57.93 12.52 43.21
C LEU A 301 -58.67 13.86 43.25
N ASP A 302 -58.12 14.87 42.56
CA ASP A 302 -58.86 15.71 41.59
C ASP A 302 -58.02 16.81 40.92
N GLN A 303 -56.75 17.05 41.28
CA GLN A 303 -55.92 18.09 40.62
C GLN A 303 -54.42 17.77 40.52
N CYS A 304 -54.02 16.66 39.91
CA CYS A 304 -52.62 16.50 39.47
C CYS A 304 -52.57 15.90 38.06
N SER A 305 -52.58 16.78 37.05
CA SER A 305 -52.00 16.46 35.75
C SER A 305 -50.49 16.33 35.93
N THR A 306 -49.96 15.14 35.67
CA THR A 306 -48.51 14.90 35.50
C THR A 306 -47.98 15.85 34.43
N ILE A 307 -47.11 16.76 34.84
CA ILE A 307 -46.40 17.66 33.96
C ILE A 307 -44.91 17.41 34.22
N ASN A 308 -44.31 16.50 33.44
CA ASN A 308 -42.86 16.56 33.22
C ASN A 308 -42.62 17.83 32.40
N ARG A 309 -42.08 18.87 33.02
CA ARG A 309 -41.67 20.09 32.32
C ARG A 309 -40.16 20.16 32.30
N GLU A 310 -39.60 20.07 31.11
CA GLU A 310 -38.22 20.42 30.83
C GLU A 310 -38.09 21.95 30.76
N TYR A 311 -37.05 22.52 31.38
CA TYR A 311 -36.72 23.93 31.27
C TYR A 311 -35.27 24.08 30.78
N ILE A 312 -35.11 24.70 29.61
CA ILE A 312 -33.81 25.02 29.02
C ILE A 312 -33.44 26.43 29.46
N LEU A 313 -32.43 26.56 30.32
CA LEU A 313 -32.06 27.82 30.99
C LEU A 313 -30.93 28.60 30.29
N LEU A 314 -30.55 28.24 29.06
CA LEU A 314 -29.50 28.94 28.29
C LEU A 314 -30.02 29.38 26.91
N PRO A 315 -29.52 30.51 26.35
CA PRO A 315 -29.93 30.95 25.02
C PRO A 315 -29.54 29.93 23.95
N LYS A 316 -30.46 29.64 23.02
CA LYS A 316 -30.11 29.05 21.72
C LYS A 316 -29.71 30.18 20.78
N ASP A 317 -28.58 30.04 20.09
CA ASP A 317 -28.29 30.88 18.94
C ASP A 317 -29.34 30.67 17.85
N ASP A 318 -29.76 31.81 17.32
CA ASP A 318 -31.00 32.04 16.61
C ASP A 318 -30.88 31.71 15.12
N HIS A 319 -31.52 30.62 14.68
CA HIS A 319 -31.99 30.48 13.30
C HIS A 319 -33.32 29.68 13.28
N SER A 320 -34.38 30.29 13.82
CA SER A 320 -35.80 30.24 13.39
C SER A 320 -36.48 28.85 13.16
N ASN A 321 -37.68 28.52 13.66
CA ASN A 321 -38.84 29.33 14.03
C ASN A 321 -39.70 28.59 15.08
N GLU A 322 -40.20 29.38 16.03
CA GLU A 322 -41.15 29.07 17.12
C GLU A 322 -40.60 28.43 18.41
N ILE A 323 -40.27 29.32 19.36
CA ILE A 323 -40.01 29.07 20.79
C ILE A 323 -40.94 29.99 21.58
N PRO A 324 -41.63 29.54 22.65
CA PRO A 324 -42.35 30.44 23.55
C PRO A 324 -41.36 31.33 24.31
N GLN A 325 -41.66 32.63 24.31
CA GLN A 325 -40.93 33.67 25.03
C GLN A 325 -40.89 33.41 26.54
N THR A 326 -39.75 32.97 27.06
CA THR A 326 -39.32 33.30 28.43
C THR A 326 -37.82 33.60 28.39
N LYS A 327 -37.45 34.75 28.93
CA LYS A 327 -36.13 35.37 28.80
C LYS A 327 -35.57 35.56 30.21
N ILE A 328 -34.64 34.72 30.65
CA ILE A 328 -33.91 34.85 31.93
C ILE A 328 -32.54 34.16 31.80
N THR A 329 -31.47 34.54 32.49
CA THR A 329 -30.56 35.66 32.19
C THR A 329 -29.11 35.14 32.16
N SER A 330 -28.38 35.44 31.08
CA SER A 330 -26.91 35.41 30.86
C SER A 330 -25.98 34.65 31.83
N PHE A 331 -25.20 33.70 31.27
CA PHE A 331 -23.96 33.16 31.84
C PHE A 331 -22.77 33.88 31.19
N ASN A 332 -22.01 34.69 31.95
CA ASN A 332 -20.86 35.44 31.40
C ASN A 332 -19.50 34.91 31.90
N GLY A 333 -19.48 33.70 32.47
CA GLY A 333 -18.26 33.04 32.94
C GLY A 333 -17.51 33.71 34.12
N HIS A 334 -17.98 34.85 34.65
CA HIS A 334 -17.24 35.59 35.70
C HIS A 334 -17.81 35.41 37.10
N ASN A 335 -19.14 35.22 37.24
CA ASN A 335 -19.80 35.23 38.56
C ASN A 335 -20.37 33.87 39.00
N GLN A 336 -20.20 32.78 38.24
CA GLN A 336 -20.51 31.38 38.62
C GLN A 336 -21.87 31.09 39.30
N VAL A 337 -22.87 31.97 39.20
CA VAL A 337 -24.18 31.80 39.84
C VAL A 337 -25.27 31.76 38.77
N LEU A 338 -26.03 30.66 38.75
CA LEU A 338 -27.25 30.51 37.96
C LEU A 338 -28.41 31.18 38.72
N ILE A 339 -28.98 32.26 38.18
CA ILE A 339 -30.12 32.94 38.77
C ILE A 339 -31.38 32.50 38.03
N VAL A 340 -32.22 31.68 38.67
CA VAL A 340 -33.54 31.32 38.14
C VAL A 340 -34.61 32.14 38.85
N ASN A 341 -35.55 32.68 38.09
CA ASN A 341 -36.58 33.56 38.63
C ASN A 341 -37.65 32.75 39.37
N GLN A 342 -38.00 33.18 40.59
CA GLN A 342 -38.96 32.50 41.47
C GLN A 342 -40.34 32.26 40.82
N THR A 343 -40.73 33.05 39.82
CA THR A 343 -42.02 32.87 39.12
C THR A 343 -42.07 31.61 38.25
N GLU A 344 -40.92 31.10 37.79
CA GLU A 344 -40.83 29.83 37.05
C GLU A 344 -40.79 28.61 37.98
N PHE A 345 -40.47 28.82 39.27
CA PHE A 345 -40.41 27.84 40.35
C PHE A 345 -41.71 27.78 41.19
N SER A 346 -42.88 28.03 40.59
CA SER A 346 -44.17 28.08 41.30
C SER A 346 -44.84 26.70 41.53
N GLY A 347 -44.04 25.63 41.61
CA GLY A 347 -44.48 24.29 42.03
C GLY A 347 -43.79 23.89 43.32
N HIS A 348 -44.48 23.17 44.21
CA HIS A 348 -43.88 22.61 45.42
C HIS A 348 -42.82 21.56 45.03
N PHE A 349 -41.54 21.94 45.08
CA PHE A 349 -40.41 21.01 44.97
C PHE A 349 -40.04 20.50 46.37
N ASN A 350 -39.66 19.22 46.47
CA ASN A 350 -39.17 18.63 47.72
C ASN A 350 -37.70 18.99 47.99
N ASP A 351 -37.28 18.80 49.25
CA ASP A 351 -35.98 19.20 49.83
C ASP A 351 -34.72 18.57 49.18
N GLU A 352 -34.88 17.57 48.30
CA GLU A 352 -33.77 16.93 47.61
C GLU A 352 -34.01 16.86 46.09
N PHE A 353 -32.98 17.23 45.33
CA PHE A 353 -32.93 17.10 43.88
C PHE A 353 -31.50 16.78 43.43
N ILE A 354 -31.39 16.07 42.32
CA ILE A 354 -30.11 15.76 41.66
C ILE A 354 -29.95 16.73 40.49
N ILE A 355 -28.73 17.22 40.25
CA ILE A 355 -28.35 18.03 39.09
C ILE A 355 -27.46 17.17 38.18
N ARG A 356 -27.87 16.90 36.93
CA ARG A 356 -27.00 16.25 35.93
C ARG A 356 -26.56 17.25 34.86
N MET A 357 -25.30 17.13 34.44
CA MET A 357 -24.65 18.03 33.48
C MET A 357 -24.15 17.25 32.27
N TRP A 358 -24.01 17.88 31.10
CA TRP A 358 -23.42 17.23 29.91
C TRP A 358 -22.56 18.25 29.16
N MET A 359 -21.48 17.79 28.53
CA MET A 359 -20.65 18.62 27.65
C MET A 359 -20.75 18.11 26.20
N LYS A 360 -20.75 19.05 25.25
CA LYS A 360 -20.70 18.77 23.81
C LYS A 360 -19.43 19.39 23.24
N TYR A 361 -18.65 18.61 22.49
CA TYR A 361 -17.50 19.13 21.75
C TYR A 361 -17.56 18.68 20.29
N THR A 362 -16.87 19.42 19.41
CA THR A 362 -16.73 19.12 17.99
C THR A 362 -15.28 18.77 17.71
N ASN A 363 -15.03 17.61 17.10
CA ASN A 363 -13.70 17.20 16.68
C ASN A 363 -13.54 17.50 15.18
N ASP A 364 -12.50 18.24 14.80
CA ASP A 364 -12.33 18.81 13.44
C ASP A 364 -12.20 17.77 12.31
N ASN A 365 -12.14 16.47 12.61
CA ASN A 365 -11.97 15.43 11.61
C ASN A 365 -13.15 14.49 11.36
N LYS A 366 -14.30 14.61 12.05
CA LYS A 366 -15.56 13.98 11.62
C LYS A 366 -16.76 14.82 12.09
N ASN A 367 -17.70 15.06 11.18
CA ASN A 367 -19.01 15.71 11.41
C ASN A 367 -19.95 14.96 12.38
N ASN A 368 -19.43 14.16 13.32
CA ASN A 368 -20.25 13.51 14.33
C ASN A 368 -20.13 14.24 15.66
N ASN A 369 -21.27 14.77 16.09
CA ASN A 369 -21.46 15.41 17.38
C ASN A 369 -21.62 14.34 18.46
N ASP A 370 -20.55 13.99 19.17
CA ASP A 370 -20.66 13.09 20.31
C ASP A 370 -21.05 13.88 21.58
N LYS A 371 -21.92 13.28 22.40
CA LYS A 371 -22.38 13.82 23.69
C LYS A 371 -22.04 12.80 24.76
N GLU A 372 -21.39 13.21 25.85
CA GLU A 372 -21.08 12.33 26.98
C GLU A 372 -21.86 12.68 28.23
N HIS A 373 -22.16 11.65 29.03
CA HIS A 373 -22.91 11.77 30.27
C HIS A 373 -22.01 12.19 31.44
N ILE A 374 -22.40 13.16 32.26
CA ILE A 374 -21.76 13.53 33.54
C ILE A 374 -22.78 13.17 34.62
N PHE A 375 -22.39 12.28 35.55
CA PHE A 375 -23.28 11.82 36.63
C PHE A 375 -23.50 12.89 37.69
#